data_AF-A0A0U3BBG5-F1
#
_entry.id   AF-A0A0U3BBG5-F1
#
_cell.length_a   1.000
_cell.length_b   1.000
_cell.length_c   1.000
_cell.angle_alpha   90.00
_cell.angle_beta   90.00
_cell.angle_gamma   90.00
#
_symmetry.space_group_name_H-M   'P 1'
#
loop_
_entity.id
_entity.type
_entity.pdbx_description
1 polymer ?
#
loop_
_entity_poly.entity_id
_entity_poly.type
_entity_poly.pdbx_seq_one_letter_code
_entity_poly.pdbx_strand_id
1 'polypeptide(L)' 'MTRFSVVRRALALSTLALAAGVTFAKDISLLNVSYDPTRELYQDFNKAFARHWQAKTGDTVTVKQSHGGSGKQA' A
#
# COMPACT_ATOMS: atom_id res chain seq x y z
N MET A 1 11.57 45.20 16.41
CA MET A 1 10.50 44.32 16.93
C MET A 1 10.09 43.25 15.91
N THR A 2 11.04 42.43 15.42
CA THR A 2 10.79 41.46 14.32
C THR A 2 11.29 40.04 14.60
N ARG A 3 12.05 39.85 15.69
CA ARG A 3 12.61 38.53 16.04
C ARG A 3 11.56 37.59 16.66
N PHE A 4 10.61 38.14 17.41
CA PHE A 4 9.51 37.38 18.03
C PHE A 4 8.50 36.83 17.02
N SER A 5 8.31 37.47 15.87
CA SER A 5 7.40 37.01 14.82
C SER A 5 7.99 35.85 14.00
N VAL A 6 9.32 35.78 13.85
CA VAL A 6 9.99 34.65 13.19
C VAL A 6 9.90 33.39 14.04
N VAL A 7 10.13 33.49 15.35
CA VAL A 7 10.03 32.34 16.28
C VAL A 7 8.60 31.80 16.34
N ARG A 8 7.58 32.67 16.39
CA ARG A 8 6.17 32.26 16.39
C ARG A 8 5.74 31.57 15.09
N ARG A 9 6.24 32.05 13.93
CA ARG A 9 5.97 31.41 12.63
C ARG A 9 6.66 30.05 12.53
N ALA A 10 7.91 29.94 13.00
CA ALA A 10 8.63 28.67 13.04
C ALA A 10 7.93 27.63 13.94
N LEU A 11 7.39 28.06 15.08
CA LEU A 11 6.65 27.19 16.00
C LEU A 11 5.32 26.70 15.39
N ALA A 12 4.58 27.58 14.69
CA ALA A 12 3.34 27.21 14.02
C ALA A 12 3.56 26.20 12.86
N LEU A 13 4.64 26.38 12.10
CA LEU A 13 5.04 25.45 11.03
C LEU A 13 5.45 24.07 11.58
N SER A 14 6.13 24.03 12.72
CA SER A 14 6.54 22.76 13.33
C SER A 14 5.38 22.00 13.96
N THR A 15 4.38 22.69 14.55
CA THR A 15 3.14 22.04 15.00
C THR A 15 2.32 21.46 13.86
N LEU A 16 2.30 22.12 12.69
CA LEU A 16 1.56 21.61 11.53
C LEU A 16 2.25 20.37 10.91
N ALA A 17 3.59 20.34 10.91
CA ALA A 17 4.35 19.18 10.45
C ALA A 17 4.16 17.95 11.36
N LEU A 18 4.03 18.11 12.67
CA LEU A 18 3.74 17.00 13.59
C LEU A 18 2.30 16.49 13.48
N ALA A 19 1.35 17.33 13.09
CA ALA A 19 -0.04 16.93 12.88
C ALA A 19 -0.23 16.11 11.58
N ALA A 20 0.68 16.24 10.62
CA ALA A 20 0.77 15.35 9.48
C ALA A 20 1.36 14.01 9.95
N GLY A 21 0.50 13.14 10.49
CA GLY A 21 0.90 11.86 11.08
C GLY A 21 1.81 11.04 10.17
N VAL A 22 2.78 10.36 10.77
CA VAL A 22 3.69 9.45 10.06
C VAL A 22 2.91 8.21 9.63
N THR A 23 2.85 7.97 8.32
CA THR A 23 2.33 6.71 7.77
C THR A 23 3.51 5.77 7.54
N PHE A 24 3.36 4.52 7.98
CA PHE A 24 4.35 3.48 7.73
C PHE A 24 3.80 2.53 6.67
N ALA A 25 4.66 2.18 5.71
CA ALA A 25 4.38 1.11 4.77
C ALA A 25 4.12 -0.19 5.53
N LYS A 26 3.06 -0.90 5.13
CA LYS A 26 2.67 -2.18 5.70
C LYS A 26 2.95 -3.32 4.73
N ASP A 27 3.18 -4.49 5.30
CA ASP A 27 3.16 -5.75 4.55
C ASP A 27 1.77 -6.38 4.66
N ILE A 28 1.11 -6.58 3.52
CA ILE A 28 -0.27 -7.04 3.43
C ILE A 28 -0.30 -8.37 2.66
N SER A 29 -0.91 -9.41 3.25
CA SER A 29 -1.15 -10.68 2.59
C SER A 29 -2.64 -10.83 2.26
N LEU A 30 -2.96 -11.00 0.98
CA LEU A 30 -4.33 -11.24 0.50
C LEU A 30 -4.46 -12.66 -0.02
N LEU A 31 -5.63 -13.27 0.21
CA LEU A 31 -6.02 -14.53 -0.41
C LEU A 31 -7.06 -14.24 -1.49
N ASN A 32 -6.70 -14.49 -2.75
CA ASN A 32 -7.61 -14.47 -3.87
C ASN A 32 -8.34 -15.82 -3.94
N VAL A 33 -9.67 -15.78 -3.71
CA VAL A 33 -10.56 -16.95 -3.66
C VAL A 33 -11.35 -17.20 -4.95
N SER A 34 -10.96 -16.55 -6.06
CA SER A 34 -11.67 -16.69 -7.33
C SER A 34 -11.57 -18.12 -7.89
N TYR A 35 -12.72 -18.71 -8.22
CA TYR A 35 -12.87 -20.03 -8.86
C TYR A 35 -12.94 -19.92 -10.39
N ASP A 36 -12.30 -18.89 -10.96
CA ASP A 36 -12.27 -18.66 -12.41
C ASP A 36 -11.25 -19.63 -13.05
N PRO A 37 -11.66 -20.46 -14.04
CA PRO A 37 -10.74 -21.37 -14.72
C PRO A 37 -9.67 -20.66 -15.56
N THR A 38 -9.83 -19.36 -15.85
CA THR A 38 -8.83 -18.55 -16.58
C THR A 38 -7.67 -18.16 -15.66
N ARG A 39 -6.79 -19.14 -15.42
CA ARG A 39 -5.60 -19.02 -14.55
C ARG A 39 -4.71 -17.84 -14.87
N GLU A 40 -4.72 -17.39 -16.12
CA GLU A 40 -3.82 -16.38 -16.66
C GLU A 40 -4.23 -14.95 -16.25
N LEU A 41 -5.53 -14.64 -16.20
CA LEU A 41 -6.01 -13.29 -15.86
C LEU A 41 -5.51 -12.85 -14.48
N TYR A 42 -5.75 -13.69 -13.46
CA TYR A 42 -5.41 -13.32 -12.09
C TYR A 42 -3.92 -13.38 -11.80
N GLN A 43 -3.13 -14.16 -12.54
CA GLN A 43 -1.67 -14.14 -12.36
C GLN A 43 -1.11 -12.76 -12.69
N ASP A 44 -1.49 -12.21 -13.84
CA ASP A 44 -0.95 -10.93 -14.27
C ASP A 44 -1.65 -9.76 -13.59
N PHE A 45 -2.94 -9.88 -13.33
CA PHE A 45 -3.67 -8.89 -12.54
C PHE A 45 -3.11 -8.78 -11.11
N ASN A 46 -2.84 -9.90 -10.42
CA ASN A 46 -2.30 -9.86 -9.05
C ASN A 46 -0.94 -9.16 -9.00
N LYS A 47 -0.06 -9.41 -9.98
CA LYS A 47 1.24 -8.71 -10.10
C LYS A 47 1.04 -7.23 -10.38
N ALA A 48 0.13 -6.87 -11.29
CA ALA A 48 -0.16 -5.49 -11.64
C ALA A 48 -0.76 -4.73 -10.44
N PHE A 49 -1.67 -5.37 -9.71
CA PHE A 49 -2.27 -4.82 -8.50
C PHE A 49 -1.23 -4.56 -7.41
N ALA A 50 -0.35 -5.52 -7.12
CA ALA A 50 0.70 -5.35 -6.12
C ALA A 50 1.60 -4.14 -6.45
N ARG A 51 2.02 -4.01 -7.72
CA ARG A 51 2.81 -2.86 -8.19
C ARG A 51 2.05 -1.54 -8.07
N HIS A 52 0.80 -1.53 -8.51
CA HIS A 52 -0.06 -0.35 -8.42
C HIS A 52 -0.24 0.10 -6.96
N TRP A 53 -0.47 -0.86 -6.05
CA TRP A 53 -0.70 -0.56 -4.65
C TRP A 53 0.54 -0.01 -3.97
N GLN A 54 1.70 -0.63 -4.22
CA GLN A 54 2.97 -0.13 -3.71
C GLN A 54 3.28 1.28 -4.20
N ALA A 55 3.02 1.58 -5.47
CA ALA A 55 3.19 2.94 -6.00
C ALA A 55 2.21 3.95 -5.39
N LYS A 56 1.00 3.51 -5.04
CA LYS A 56 -0.06 4.37 -4.50
C LYS A 56 0.07 4.63 -3.00
N THR A 57 0.43 3.63 -2.22
CA THR A 57 0.40 3.71 -0.74
C THR A 57 1.75 3.50 -0.08
N GLY A 58 2.72 2.94 -0.81
CA GLY A 58 3.98 2.46 -0.23
C GLY A 58 3.90 1.07 0.40
N ASP A 59 2.70 0.48 0.52
CA ASP A 59 2.54 -0.84 1.13
C ASP A 59 2.97 -1.96 0.18
N THR A 60 3.57 -3.00 0.74
CA THR A 60 3.87 -4.22 0.01
C THR A 60 2.68 -5.15 0.08
N VAL A 61 2.13 -5.54 -1.07
CA VAL A 61 1.03 -6.52 -1.14
C VAL A 61 1.51 -7.82 -1.75
N THR A 62 1.31 -8.92 -1.03
CA THR A 62 1.47 -10.29 -1.54
C THR A 62 0.09 -10.93 -1.72
N VAL A 63 -0.22 -11.38 -2.93
CA VAL A 63 -1.49 -12.06 -3.22
C VAL A 63 -1.24 -13.56 -3.40
N LYS A 64 -1.84 -14.38 -2.53
CA LYS A 64 -1.90 -15.85 -2.64
C LYS A 64 -3.18 -16.23 -3.34
N GLN A 65 -3.18 -17.31 -4.12
CA GLN A 65 -4.41 -17.86 -4.73
C GLN A 65 -4.84 -19.10 -3.94
N SER A 66 -6.14 -19.24 -3.67
CA SER A 66 -6.70 -20.39 -2.96
C SER A 66 -6.67 -21.67 -3.78
N HIS A 67 -6.58 -21.56 -5.11
CA HIS A 67 -6.47 -22.66 -6.05
C HIS A 67 -5.11 -22.54 -6.75
N GLY A 68 -4.32 -23.62 -6.81
CA GLY A 68 -2.99 -23.64 -7.46
C GLY A 68 -3.03 -23.57 -8.99
N GLY A 69 -4.02 -22.90 -9.57
CA GLY A 69 -4.50 -23.16 -10.93
C GLY A 69 -5.27 -24.48 -10.98
N SER A 70 -6.47 -24.47 -11.57
CA SER A 70 -7.46 -25.57 -11.63
C SER A 70 -7.01 -26.91 -12.28
N GLY A 71 -5.75 -27.33 -12.17
CA GLY A 71 -5.22 -28.52 -12.85
C GLY A 71 -3.92 -29.05 -12.29
N LYS A 72 -3.47 -28.58 -11.13
CA LYS A 72 -2.75 -29.50 -10.25
C LYS A 72 -3.82 -30.39 -9.63
N GLN A 73 -3.91 -31.64 -10.09
CA GLN A 73 -4.63 -32.66 -9.33
C GLN A 73 -4.09 -32.62 -7.89
N ALA A 74 -5.02 -32.45 -6.95
CA ALA A 74 -4.84 -32.87 -5.58
C ALA A 74 -5.08 -34.38 -5.49
#